data_AF-A0A960J173-F1
#
_entry.id   AF-A0A960J173-F1
#
_cell.length_a   1.000
_cell.length_b   1.000
_cell.length_c   1.000
_cell.angle_alpha   90.00
_cell.angle_beta   90.00
_cell.angle_gamma   90.00
#
_symmetry.space_group_name_H-M   'P 1'
#
loop_
_entity.id
_entity.type
_entity.pdbx_description
1 polymer ?
#
loop_
_entity_poly.entity_id
_entity_poly.type
_entity_poly.pdbx_seq_one_letter_code
_entity_poly.pdbx_strand_id
1 'polypeptide(L)'
;MAAIEPPARPAPPSLPVLVDRLERVLEPLGWEQAPVAVGVEPDADVVLLVPPEPADDPIGAMVGLEAPAAWIAFGVVASGRVHDLVDEGGRRAARRRPTERRARFGHFVDRDGRSTSYVRLLGERPRVERGSTAGRVDDVCRRVLGLATPPPAFPVEHLWAVRWLERLAGRAEVAPGDVSSWGRVAACHVACPPGPGRPSVGDLIRAGRVQARRSPWEVQRVDAAAGRRRFAGVSPAAAAWMDAGMFSRWVLMDAPPLSLLRAVVAAAVPADVAAAVDEALDGWGLP
;
A
#
# COMPACT_ATOMS: atom_id res chain seq x y z
N MET A 1 53.18 -21.82 -14.25
CA MET A 1 51.88 -22.32 -13.74
C MET A 1 50.80 -21.40 -14.28
N ALA A 2 50.01 -21.86 -15.26
CA ALA A 2 48.86 -21.11 -15.74
C ALA A 2 47.79 -21.13 -14.64
N ALA A 3 47.35 -19.95 -14.19
CA ALA A 3 46.25 -19.83 -13.26
C ALA A 3 44.98 -20.34 -13.94
N ILE A 4 44.38 -21.39 -13.38
CA ILE A 4 43.07 -21.88 -13.80
C ILE A 4 42.07 -20.82 -13.34
N GLU A 5 41.57 -20.05 -14.30
CA GLU A 5 40.52 -19.07 -14.05
C GLU A 5 39.29 -19.83 -13.51
N PRO A 6 38.74 -19.44 -12.35
CA PRO A 6 37.60 -20.14 -11.78
C PRO A 6 36.44 -20.08 -12.78
N PRO A 7 35.68 -21.19 -12.95
CA PRO A 7 34.58 -21.22 -13.89
C PRO A 7 33.61 -20.08 -13.60
N ALA A 8 33.23 -19.35 -14.66
CA ALA A 8 32.25 -18.27 -14.56
C ALA A 8 30.99 -18.79 -13.86
N ARG A 9 30.56 -18.10 -12.80
CA ARG A 9 29.32 -18.45 -12.11
C ARG A 9 28.17 -18.39 -13.12
N PRO A 10 27.27 -19.39 -13.13
CA PRO A 10 26.10 -19.34 -13.99
C PRO A 10 25.30 -18.07 -13.71
N ALA A 11 24.74 -17.48 -14.76
CA ALA A 11 23.88 -16.31 -14.61
C ALA A 11 22.68 -16.68 -13.72
N PRO A 12 22.24 -15.77 -12.83
CA PRO A 12 21.06 -16.02 -12.01
C PRO A 12 19.84 -16.26 -12.92
N PRO A 13 18.91 -17.15 -12.54
CA PRO A 13 17.73 -17.37 -13.34
C PRO A 13 16.87 -16.11 -13.41
N SER A 14 16.19 -15.95 -14.54
CA SER A 14 15.18 -14.90 -14.68
C SER A 14 13.99 -15.15 -13.74
N LEU A 15 13.29 -14.07 -13.32
CA LEU A 15 12.07 -14.16 -12.50
C LEU A 15 11.01 -15.16 -13.04
N PRO A 16 10.72 -15.24 -14.36
CA PRO A 16 9.82 -16.27 -14.89
C PRO A 16 10.29 -17.72 -14.64
N VAL A 17 11.59 -17.97 -14.72
CA VAL A 17 12.16 -19.30 -14.42
C VAL A 17 12.01 -19.61 -12.94
N LEU A 18 12.08 -18.61 -12.06
CA LEU A 18 11.81 -18.76 -10.63
C LEU A 18 10.35 -19.11 -10.36
N VAL A 19 9.39 -18.51 -11.08
CA VAL A 19 7.97 -18.90 -10.99
C VAL A 19 7.77 -20.37 -11.33
N ASP A 20 8.35 -20.83 -12.45
CA ASP A 20 8.23 -22.25 -12.84
C ASP A 20 8.88 -23.21 -11.82
N ARG A 21 10.01 -22.83 -11.21
CA ARG A 21 10.67 -23.61 -10.16
C ARG A 21 9.83 -23.65 -8.89
N LEU A 22 9.36 -22.50 -8.43
CA LEU A 22 8.49 -22.38 -7.27
C LEU A 22 7.25 -23.26 -7.44
N GLU A 23 6.60 -23.23 -8.60
CA GLU A 23 5.39 -24.02 -8.82
C GLU A 23 5.63 -25.52 -8.68
N ARG A 24 6.83 -26.02 -9.03
CA ARG A 24 7.23 -27.40 -8.79
C ARG A 24 7.44 -27.70 -7.30
N VAL A 25 7.99 -26.75 -6.54
CA VAL A 25 8.18 -26.87 -5.09
C VAL A 25 6.84 -26.85 -4.35
N LEU A 26 5.90 -26.01 -4.80
CA LEU A 26 4.59 -25.85 -4.17
C LEU A 26 3.53 -26.86 -4.63
N GLU A 27 3.75 -27.60 -5.73
CA GLU A 27 2.80 -28.59 -6.23
C GLU A 27 2.51 -29.72 -5.21
N PRO A 28 3.51 -30.32 -4.54
CA PRO A 28 3.27 -31.31 -3.49
C PRO A 28 2.50 -30.77 -2.27
N LEU A 29 2.53 -29.45 -2.02
CA LEU A 29 1.83 -28.81 -0.91
C LEU A 29 0.33 -28.60 -1.18
N GLY A 30 -0.14 -28.92 -2.39
CA GLY A 30 -1.54 -28.78 -2.78
C GLY A 30 -1.97 -27.33 -3.00
N TRP A 31 -3.27 -27.07 -2.91
CA TRP A 31 -3.90 -25.78 -3.26
C TRP A 31 -4.51 -25.05 -2.06
N GLU A 32 -4.34 -25.59 -0.86
CA GLU A 32 -4.92 -25.07 0.39
C GLU A 32 -3.79 -24.66 1.35
N GLN A 33 -2.74 -24.01 0.83
CA GLN A 33 -1.69 -23.48 1.68
C GLN A 33 -2.02 -22.08 2.20
N ALA A 34 -1.62 -21.81 3.44
CA ALA A 34 -1.51 -20.45 3.94
C ALA A 34 -0.54 -19.63 3.07
N PRO A 35 -0.64 -18.29 3.08
CA PRO A 35 0.36 -17.44 2.45
C PRO A 35 1.77 -17.77 2.97
N VAL A 36 2.72 -17.92 2.05
CA VAL A 36 4.13 -18.20 2.36
C VAL A 36 5.01 -17.11 1.79
N ALA A 37 6.01 -16.69 2.57
CA ALA A 37 7.10 -15.88 2.07
C ALA A 37 8.19 -16.81 1.49
N VAL A 38 8.89 -16.33 0.47
CA VAL A 38 9.81 -17.14 -0.32
C VAL A 38 11.10 -16.38 -0.52
N GLY A 39 12.21 -16.91 0.00
CA GLY A 39 13.57 -16.51 -0.37
C GLY A 39 14.11 -17.39 -1.48
N VAL A 40 14.95 -16.84 -2.36
CA VAL A 40 15.58 -17.58 -3.46
C VAL A 40 17.09 -17.42 -3.40
N GLU A 41 17.81 -18.53 -3.36
CA GLU A 41 19.28 -18.58 -3.33
C GLU A 41 19.92 -18.55 -4.73
N PRO A 42 21.24 -18.36 -4.89
CA PRO A 42 21.88 -18.19 -6.19
C PRO A 42 21.82 -19.42 -7.11
N ASP A 43 21.77 -20.62 -6.55
CA ASP A 43 21.50 -21.89 -7.26
C ASP A 43 20.01 -22.06 -7.60
N ALA A 44 19.20 -21.12 -7.13
CA ALA A 44 17.76 -21.06 -7.22
C ALA A 44 17.05 -22.21 -6.52
N ASP A 45 17.62 -22.58 -5.38
CA ASP A 45 16.91 -23.22 -4.30
C ASP A 45 15.95 -22.22 -3.64
N VAL A 46 14.80 -22.76 -3.22
CA VAL A 46 13.65 -22.01 -2.72
C VAL A 46 13.57 -22.24 -1.22
N VAL A 47 13.71 -21.16 -0.44
CA VAL A 47 13.58 -21.18 1.02
C VAL A 47 12.18 -20.69 1.36
N LEU A 48 11.33 -21.58 1.90
CA LEU A 48 9.99 -21.23 2.35
C LEU A 48 10.06 -20.68 3.78
N LEU A 49 9.59 -19.46 3.96
CA LEU A 49 9.41 -18.82 5.25
C LEU A 49 7.92 -18.89 5.59
N VAL A 50 7.60 -19.70 6.59
CA VAL A 50 6.26 -19.77 7.15
C VAL A 50 6.16 -18.70 8.23
N PRO A 51 5.18 -17.79 8.18
CA PRO A 51 4.95 -16.84 9.26
C PRO A 51 4.79 -17.59 10.59
N PRO A 52 5.42 -17.12 11.68
CA PRO A 52 5.15 -17.68 13.00
C PRO A 52 3.70 -17.36 13.36
N GLU A 53 2.85 -18.39 13.40
CA GLU A 53 1.40 -18.33 13.71
C GLU A 53 0.52 -17.68 12.63
N PRO A 54 -0.81 -17.97 12.60
CA PRO A 54 -1.71 -17.26 11.71
C PRO A 54 -1.76 -15.78 12.09
N ALA A 55 -0.98 -14.97 11.40
CA ALA A 55 -1.10 -13.52 11.47
C ALA A 55 -2.37 -13.08 10.74
N ASP A 56 -3.19 -12.24 11.40
CA ASP A 56 -4.36 -11.60 10.79
C ASP A 56 -3.98 -10.81 9.52
N ASP A 57 -2.73 -10.35 9.46
CA ASP A 57 -2.13 -9.67 8.32
C ASP A 57 -0.80 -10.32 7.92
N PRO A 58 -0.79 -11.27 6.96
CA PRO A 58 0.41 -11.98 6.53
C PRO A 58 1.44 -11.06 5.88
N ILE A 59 1.00 -9.92 5.31
CA ILE A 59 1.92 -8.92 4.75
C ILE A 59 2.52 -8.07 5.87
N GLY A 60 1.70 -7.72 6.86
CA GLY A 60 2.09 -7.12 8.15
C GLY A 60 3.20 -7.87 8.85
N ALA A 61 3.08 -9.19 8.95
CA ALA A 61 4.00 -10.05 9.67
C ALA A 61 5.44 -10.05 9.12
N MET A 62 5.65 -9.63 7.87
CA MET A 62 6.96 -9.56 7.24
C MET A 62 7.69 -8.22 7.45
N VAL A 63 7.03 -7.22 8.04
CA VAL A 63 7.66 -5.93 8.31
C VAL A 63 8.80 -6.10 9.31
N GLY A 64 9.98 -5.59 8.96
CA GLY A 64 11.20 -5.76 9.76
C GLY A 64 12.05 -6.97 9.38
N LEU A 65 11.57 -7.82 8.45
CA LEU A 65 12.38 -8.91 7.91
C LEU A 65 13.50 -8.36 7.01
N GLU A 66 14.68 -8.97 7.10
CA GLU A 66 15.82 -8.68 6.24
C GLU A 66 16.28 -9.97 5.56
N ALA A 67 16.40 -9.95 4.24
CA ALA A 67 16.88 -11.08 3.47
C ALA A 67 18.40 -11.26 3.64
N PRO A 68 18.87 -12.50 3.90
CA PRO A 68 20.28 -12.84 3.78
C PRO A 68 20.90 -12.32 2.48
N ALA A 69 22.15 -11.87 2.54
CA ALA A 69 22.86 -11.31 1.38
C ALA A 69 22.97 -12.30 0.20
N ALA A 70 22.92 -13.61 0.49
CA ALA A 70 22.93 -14.65 -0.53
C ALA A 70 21.64 -14.71 -1.35
N TRP A 71 20.50 -14.23 -0.84
CA TRP A 71 19.24 -14.27 -1.57
C TRP A 71 19.26 -13.33 -2.77
N ILE A 72 18.91 -13.87 -3.93
CA ILE A 72 18.83 -13.16 -5.21
C ILE A 72 17.44 -12.61 -5.49
N ALA A 73 16.40 -13.17 -4.86
CA ALA A 73 15.02 -12.71 -4.97
C ALA A 73 14.24 -13.03 -3.68
N PHE A 74 13.15 -12.29 -3.48
CA PHE A 74 12.19 -12.52 -2.41
C PHE A 74 10.77 -12.33 -2.94
N GLY A 75 9.82 -13.10 -2.41
CA GLY A 75 8.44 -13.01 -2.83
C GLY A 75 7.45 -13.56 -1.82
N VAL A 76 6.18 -13.43 -2.17
CA VAL A 76 5.04 -13.96 -1.41
C VAL A 76 4.18 -14.76 -2.34
N VAL A 77 3.67 -15.89 -1.85
CA VAL A 77 2.73 -16.75 -2.57
C VAL A 77 1.52 -17.00 -1.71
N ALA A 78 0.34 -16.87 -2.29
CA ALA A 78 -0.92 -17.22 -1.65
C ALA A 78 -1.75 -18.13 -2.56
N SER A 79 -2.56 -18.98 -1.95
CA SER A 79 -3.58 -19.76 -2.65
C SER A 79 -4.96 -19.30 -2.26
N GLY A 80 -5.91 -19.49 -3.17
CA GLY A 80 -7.29 -19.11 -2.94
C GLY A 80 -8.25 -19.65 -3.99
N ARG A 81 -9.45 -19.09 -3.97
CA ARG A 81 -10.52 -19.39 -4.92
C ARG A 81 -10.82 -18.12 -5.71
N VAL A 82 -10.95 -18.25 -7.03
CA VAL A 82 -11.39 -17.18 -7.92
C VAL A 82 -12.73 -17.54 -8.52
N HIS A 83 -13.50 -16.51 -8.83
CA HIS A 83 -14.73 -16.59 -9.60
C HIS A 83 -14.66 -15.54 -10.72
N ASP A 84 -15.33 -15.83 -11.82
CA ASP A 84 -15.48 -14.84 -12.88
C ASP A 84 -16.32 -13.68 -12.37
N LEU A 85 -15.84 -12.45 -12.57
CA LEU A 85 -16.65 -11.25 -12.34
C LEU A 85 -17.79 -11.22 -13.36
N VAL A 86 -19.01 -10.95 -12.89
CA VAL A 86 -20.12 -10.66 -13.79
C VAL A 86 -19.94 -9.22 -14.27
N ASP A 87 -19.91 -8.96 -15.57
CA ASP A 87 -19.82 -7.61 -16.13
C ASP A 87 -20.80 -6.65 -15.41
N GLU A 88 -20.36 -5.41 -15.15
CA GLU A 88 -21.15 -4.34 -14.51
C GLU A 88 -22.44 -3.96 -15.27
N GLY A 89 -22.68 -4.56 -16.44
CA GLY A 89 -23.96 -4.48 -17.17
C GLY A 89 -24.97 -5.58 -16.85
N GLY A 90 -24.72 -6.48 -15.88
CA GLY A 90 -25.61 -7.57 -15.52
C GLY A 90 -25.81 -8.64 -16.61
N ARG A 91 -25.12 -8.52 -17.74
CA ARG A 91 -25.15 -9.50 -18.82
C ARG A 91 -24.12 -10.57 -18.49
N ARG A 92 -24.61 -11.73 -18.03
CA ARG A 92 -23.81 -12.95 -17.98
C ARG A 92 -23.14 -13.15 -19.34
N ALA A 93 -21.81 -13.11 -19.40
CA ALA A 93 -21.07 -13.72 -20.49
C ALA A 93 -21.47 -15.20 -20.53
N ALA A 94 -22.43 -15.52 -21.41
CA ALA A 94 -22.92 -16.85 -21.78
C ALA A 94 -23.06 -17.90 -20.64
N ARG A 95 -24.30 -18.11 -20.15
CA ARG A 95 -24.92 -19.40 -19.73
C ARG A 95 -24.15 -20.40 -18.82
N ARG A 96 -22.93 -20.15 -18.36
CA ARG A 96 -22.20 -21.03 -17.45
C ARG A 96 -22.35 -20.53 -16.02
N ARG A 97 -22.60 -21.44 -15.08
CA ARG A 97 -22.51 -21.13 -13.65
C ARG A 97 -21.10 -20.55 -13.40
N PRO A 98 -20.96 -19.51 -12.55
CA PRO A 98 -19.65 -19.05 -12.11
C PRO A 98 -18.88 -20.28 -11.65
N THR A 99 -17.81 -20.62 -12.36
CA THR A 99 -17.05 -21.82 -12.03
C THR A 99 -16.02 -21.35 -11.04
N GLU A 100 -16.23 -21.65 -9.75
CA GLU A 100 -15.20 -21.42 -8.76
C GLU A 100 -13.98 -22.25 -9.14
N ARG A 101 -12.82 -21.60 -9.17
CA ARG A 101 -11.56 -22.27 -9.52
C ARG A 101 -10.53 -22.00 -8.45
N ARG A 102 -9.71 -23.01 -8.17
CA ARG A 102 -8.51 -22.83 -7.36
C ARG A 102 -7.51 -22.01 -8.14
N ALA A 103 -6.89 -21.06 -7.44
CA ALA A 103 -5.87 -20.20 -7.97
C ALA A 103 -4.72 -20.09 -6.97
N ARG A 104 -3.52 -19.92 -7.52
CA ARG A 104 -2.33 -19.54 -6.79
C ARG A 104 -1.81 -18.25 -7.39
N PHE A 105 -1.43 -17.33 -6.54
CA PHE A 105 -0.91 -16.03 -6.91
C PHE A 105 0.41 -15.84 -6.23
N GLY A 106 1.37 -15.25 -6.92
CA GLY A 106 2.59 -14.85 -6.30
C GLY A 106 3.16 -13.57 -6.87
N HIS A 107 4.01 -12.96 -6.07
CA HIS A 107 4.71 -11.75 -6.41
C HIS A 107 6.16 -11.88 -5.96
N PHE A 108 7.10 -11.49 -6.84
CA PHE A 108 8.53 -11.57 -6.59
C PHE A 108 9.23 -10.30 -7.00
N VAL A 109 10.30 -9.98 -6.25
CA VAL A 109 11.25 -8.91 -6.54
C VAL A 109 12.66 -9.52 -6.55
N ASP A 110 13.49 -9.16 -7.53
CA ASP A 110 14.92 -9.49 -7.55
C ASP A 110 15.78 -8.37 -6.93
N ARG A 111 17.07 -8.62 -6.67
CA ARG A 111 18.00 -7.62 -6.14
C ARG A 111 18.25 -6.43 -7.09
N ASP A 112 17.90 -6.54 -8.36
CA ASP A 112 17.94 -5.43 -9.31
C ASP A 112 16.66 -4.57 -9.25
N GLY A 113 15.71 -4.92 -8.38
CA GLY A 113 14.44 -4.22 -8.20
C GLY A 113 13.42 -4.47 -9.31
N ARG A 114 13.63 -5.49 -10.15
CA ARG A 114 12.62 -5.95 -11.10
C ARG A 114 11.59 -6.77 -10.34
N SER A 115 10.34 -6.63 -10.74
CA SER A 115 9.23 -7.36 -10.13
C SER A 115 8.49 -8.21 -11.17
N THR A 116 7.88 -9.29 -10.70
CA THR A 116 6.93 -10.08 -11.47
C THR A 116 5.80 -10.56 -10.58
N SER A 117 4.59 -10.52 -11.12
CA SER A 117 3.42 -11.14 -10.50
C SER A 117 2.97 -12.29 -11.37
N TYR A 118 2.33 -13.29 -10.78
CA TYR A 118 1.71 -14.34 -11.58
C TYR A 118 0.42 -14.84 -10.94
N VAL A 119 -0.43 -15.40 -11.79
CA VAL A 119 -1.61 -16.17 -11.40
C VAL A 119 -1.59 -17.51 -12.11
N ARG A 120 -1.81 -18.59 -11.36
CA ARG A 120 -1.98 -19.94 -11.89
C ARG A 120 -3.34 -20.47 -11.46
N LEU A 121 -4.19 -20.76 -12.44
CA LEU A 121 -5.45 -21.46 -12.19
C LEU A 121 -5.22 -22.97 -12.22
N LEU A 122 -5.98 -23.72 -11.43
CA LEU A 122 -5.94 -25.19 -11.45
C LEU A 122 -6.19 -25.70 -12.87
N GLY A 123 -5.29 -26.57 -13.34
CA GLY A 123 -5.30 -27.13 -14.69
C GLY A 123 -4.71 -26.22 -15.77
N GLU A 124 -4.22 -25.03 -15.43
CA GLU A 124 -3.61 -24.09 -16.38
C GLU A 124 -2.13 -23.83 -16.09
N ARG A 125 -1.44 -23.29 -17.10
CA ARG A 125 -0.09 -22.75 -16.95
C ARG A 125 -0.15 -21.38 -16.23
N PRO A 126 0.89 -21.02 -15.46
CA PRO A 126 0.99 -19.69 -14.87
C PRO A 126 0.93 -18.59 -15.95
N ARG A 127 0.13 -17.56 -15.68
CA ARG A 127 0.14 -16.31 -16.43
C ARG A 127 1.01 -15.33 -15.65
N VAL A 128 2.09 -14.88 -16.28
CA VAL A 128 3.08 -14.01 -15.66
C VAL A 128 2.91 -12.59 -16.19
N GLU A 129 2.79 -11.64 -15.29
CA GLU A 129 2.76 -10.22 -15.58
C GLU A 129 4.09 -9.59 -15.14
N ARG A 130 4.61 -8.72 -16.01
CA ARG A 130 5.85 -7.98 -15.79
C ARG A 130 5.53 -6.50 -15.86
N GLY A 131 6.12 -5.72 -14.97
CA GLY A 131 5.95 -4.28 -14.96
C GLY A 131 6.26 -3.71 -13.59
N SER A 132 6.39 -2.38 -13.53
CA SER A 132 6.47 -1.69 -12.25
C SER A 132 5.16 -1.85 -11.49
N THR A 133 5.23 -2.54 -10.37
CA THR A 133 4.13 -2.70 -9.41
C THR A 133 4.34 -1.74 -8.24
N ALA A 134 3.26 -1.35 -7.59
CA ALA A 134 3.31 -0.62 -6.33
C ALA A 134 2.19 -1.14 -5.43
N GLY A 135 2.45 -1.21 -4.13
CA GLY A 135 1.51 -1.73 -3.14
C GLY A 135 2.23 -2.51 -2.05
N ARG A 136 1.48 -2.94 -1.02
CA ARG A 136 2.06 -3.52 0.20
C ARG A 136 2.98 -4.70 -0.05
N VAL A 137 2.59 -5.59 -0.96
CA VAL A 137 3.35 -6.81 -1.27
C VAL A 137 4.69 -6.45 -1.92
N ASP A 138 4.66 -5.60 -2.95
CA ASP A 138 5.87 -5.11 -3.65
C ASP A 138 6.78 -4.33 -2.69
N ASP A 139 6.20 -3.45 -1.86
CA ASP A 139 6.93 -2.66 -0.87
C ASP A 139 7.68 -3.54 0.12
N VAL A 140 7.00 -4.52 0.72
CA VAL A 140 7.63 -5.46 1.64
C VAL A 140 8.74 -6.24 0.93
N CYS A 141 8.47 -6.77 -0.27
CA CYS A 141 9.48 -7.55 -0.98
C CYS A 141 10.73 -6.74 -1.30
N ARG A 142 10.57 -5.48 -1.72
CA ARG A 142 11.67 -4.54 -1.92
C ARG A 142 12.44 -4.27 -0.63
N ARG A 143 11.73 -3.92 0.46
CA ARG A 143 12.36 -3.57 1.74
C ARG A 143 13.10 -4.75 2.37
N VAL A 144 12.56 -5.97 2.28
CA VAL A 144 13.24 -7.20 2.71
C VAL A 144 14.57 -7.39 1.97
N LEU A 145 14.64 -7.04 0.68
CA LEU A 145 15.86 -7.06 -0.12
C LEU A 145 16.74 -5.79 0.04
N GLY A 146 16.41 -4.89 0.96
CA GLY A 146 17.14 -3.64 1.18
C GLY A 146 16.95 -2.59 0.08
N LEU A 147 15.94 -2.74 -0.78
CA LEU A 147 15.67 -1.84 -1.89
C LEU A 147 14.76 -0.69 -1.47
N ALA A 148 14.82 0.41 -2.24
CA ALA A 148 13.86 1.51 -2.13
C ALA A 148 12.52 1.13 -2.78
N THR A 149 11.43 1.60 -2.20
CA THR A 149 10.08 1.48 -2.76
C THR A 149 9.73 2.68 -3.65
N PRO A 150 8.70 2.57 -4.51
CA PRO A 150 8.24 3.71 -5.29
C PRO A 150 7.87 4.90 -4.39
N PRO A 151 8.13 6.15 -4.81
CA PRO A 151 7.85 7.34 -4.00
C PRO A 151 6.36 7.44 -3.64
N PRO A 152 6.00 8.29 -2.66
CA PRO A 152 4.60 8.53 -2.32
C PRO A 152 3.77 8.92 -3.55
N ALA A 153 2.67 8.19 -3.79
CA ALA A 153 1.77 8.45 -4.93
C ALA A 153 0.94 9.71 -4.73
N PHE A 154 0.70 10.08 -3.47
CA PHE A 154 -0.05 11.26 -3.09
C PHE A 154 0.83 12.23 -2.29
N PRO A 155 0.64 13.55 -2.47
CA PRO A 155 1.25 14.53 -1.61
C PRO A 155 0.71 14.37 -0.17
N VAL A 156 1.47 14.83 0.81
CA VAL A 156 1.10 14.67 2.23
C VAL A 156 -0.13 15.52 2.60
N GLU A 157 -0.46 16.53 1.78
CA GLU A 157 -1.74 17.24 1.75
C GLU A 157 -2.93 16.30 1.72
N HIS A 158 -2.85 15.21 0.97
CA HIS A 158 -3.90 14.21 0.87
C HIS A 158 -4.22 13.58 2.22
N LEU A 159 -3.19 13.27 3.04
CA LEU A 159 -3.38 12.74 4.38
C LEU A 159 -4.14 13.72 5.28
N TRP A 160 -3.78 15.01 5.25
CA TRP A 160 -4.45 15.99 6.09
C TRP A 160 -5.87 16.29 5.64
N ALA A 161 -6.12 16.28 4.33
CA ALA A 161 -7.46 16.40 3.77
C ALA A 161 -8.35 15.24 4.22
N VAL A 162 -7.92 13.99 4.03
CA VAL A 162 -8.65 12.79 4.50
C VAL A 162 -8.97 12.91 5.99
N ARG A 163 -7.96 13.16 6.83
CA ARG A 163 -8.16 13.26 8.28
C ARG A 163 -9.06 14.43 8.67
N TRP A 164 -9.03 15.52 7.94
CA TRP A 164 -9.91 16.66 8.17
C TRP A 164 -11.35 16.32 7.82
N LEU A 165 -11.61 15.76 6.64
CA LEU A 165 -12.96 15.39 6.22
C LEU A 165 -13.57 14.27 7.09
N GLU A 166 -12.77 13.28 7.51
CA GLU A 166 -13.21 12.28 8.50
C GLU A 166 -13.68 12.95 9.81
N ARG A 167 -12.93 13.93 10.32
CA ARG A 167 -13.33 14.69 11.52
C ARG A 167 -14.59 15.51 11.29
N LEU A 168 -14.76 16.11 10.10
CA LEU A 168 -15.96 16.87 9.77
C LEU A 168 -17.18 15.96 9.69
N ALA A 169 -17.07 14.81 9.02
CA ALA A 169 -18.15 13.82 8.92
C ALA A 169 -18.59 13.34 10.31
N GLY A 170 -17.65 12.94 11.18
CA GLY A 170 -17.98 12.53 12.54
C GLY A 170 -18.58 13.64 13.41
N ARG A 171 -18.15 14.90 13.22
CA ARG A 171 -18.77 16.04 13.93
C ARG A 171 -20.15 16.38 13.40
N ALA A 172 -20.38 16.29 12.10
CA ALA A 172 -21.69 16.53 11.51
C ALA A 172 -22.73 15.54 12.04
N GLU A 173 -22.33 14.30 12.31
CA GLU A 173 -23.19 13.27 12.91
C GLU A 173 -23.52 13.56 14.38
N VAL A 174 -22.52 13.91 15.19
CA VAL A 174 -22.68 14.05 16.66
C VAL A 174 -23.17 15.44 17.07
N ALA A 175 -22.68 16.49 16.41
CA ALA A 175 -22.94 17.88 16.75
C ALA A 175 -22.98 18.75 15.47
N PRO A 176 -24.08 18.74 14.69
CA PRO A 176 -24.17 19.49 13.43
C PRO A 176 -23.84 20.99 13.55
N GLY A 177 -24.09 21.58 14.73
CA GLY A 177 -23.72 22.96 15.03
C GLY A 177 -22.22 23.24 14.90
N ASP A 178 -21.36 22.23 15.10
CA ASP A 178 -19.89 22.36 15.03
C ASP A 178 -19.36 22.41 13.59
N VAL A 179 -20.21 22.17 12.59
CA VAL A 179 -19.85 22.25 11.16
C VAL A 179 -20.74 23.23 10.40
N SER A 180 -21.53 24.04 11.11
CA SER A 180 -22.51 24.98 10.55
C SER A 180 -21.91 26.27 9.94
N SER A 181 -20.60 26.48 10.05
CA SER A 181 -19.95 27.66 9.47
C SER A 181 -18.50 27.37 9.11
N TRP A 182 -17.99 28.11 8.11
CA TRP A 182 -16.61 27.98 7.65
C TRP A 182 -15.58 28.09 8.80
N GLY A 183 -15.74 29.06 9.71
CA GLY A 183 -14.80 29.26 10.81
C GLY A 183 -14.67 28.02 11.72
N ARG A 184 -15.78 27.31 11.96
CA ARG A 184 -15.77 26.08 12.76
C ARG A 184 -15.18 24.90 11.97
N VAL A 185 -15.51 24.80 10.69
CA VAL A 185 -14.97 23.77 9.77
C VAL A 185 -13.45 23.92 9.58
N ALA A 186 -12.97 25.14 9.34
CA ALA A 186 -11.55 25.43 9.18
C ALA A 186 -10.75 25.13 10.46
N ALA A 187 -11.31 25.43 11.64
CA ALA A 187 -10.68 25.11 12.93
C ALA A 187 -10.49 23.61 13.18
N CYS A 188 -11.20 22.73 12.46
CA CYS A 188 -10.98 21.29 12.50
C CYS A 188 -9.74 20.84 11.72
N HIS A 189 -9.13 21.69 10.90
CA HIS A 189 -7.97 21.34 10.09
C HIS A 189 -6.66 21.53 10.89
N VAL A 190 -5.71 20.59 10.74
CA VAL A 190 -4.46 20.59 11.54
C VAL A 190 -3.56 21.80 11.29
N ALA A 191 -3.65 22.40 10.12
CA ALA A 191 -2.89 23.59 9.76
C ALA A 191 -3.56 24.90 10.22
N CYS A 192 -4.80 24.86 10.71
CA CYS A 192 -5.46 26.06 11.21
C CYS A 192 -4.83 26.44 12.56
N PRO A 193 -4.19 27.62 12.68
CA PRO A 193 -3.63 28.04 13.96
C PRO A 193 -4.76 28.33 14.97
N PRO A 194 -4.54 28.07 16.27
CA PRO A 194 -5.46 28.52 17.30
C PRO A 194 -5.46 30.05 17.36
N GLY A 195 -6.64 30.67 17.40
CA GLY A 195 -6.75 32.13 17.51
C GLY A 195 -8.17 32.65 17.35
N PRO A 196 -8.41 33.94 17.68
CA PRO A 196 -9.74 34.55 17.67
C PRO A 196 -10.25 34.91 16.26
N GLY A 197 -9.38 34.88 15.25
CA GLY A 197 -9.74 35.21 13.87
C GLY A 197 -10.43 34.05 13.15
N ARG A 198 -11.46 34.35 12.35
CA ARG A 198 -12.03 33.40 11.39
C ARG A 198 -11.10 33.36 10.17
N PRO A 199 -10.38 32.25 9.90
CA PRO A 199 -9.50 32.17 8.74
C PRO A 199 -10.34 32.26 7.46
N SER A 200 -9.86 32.94 6.42
CA SER A 200 -10.44 32.79 5.08
C SER A 200 -10.08 31.43 4.48
N VAL A 201 -10.75 31.03 3.39
CA VAL A 201 -10.37 29.83 2.62
C VAL A 201 -8.91 29.94 2.15
N GLY A 202 -8.53 31.11 1.62
CA GLY A 202 -7.16 31.40 1.20
C GLY A 202 -6.12 31.29 2.33
N ASP A 203 -6.48 31.67 3.56
CA ASP A 203 -5.59 31.50 4.72
C ASP A 203 -5.37 30.02 5.04
N LEU A 204 -6.43 29.20 4.99
CA LEU A 204 -6.31 27.77 5.22
C LEU A 204 -5.50 27.08 4.12
N ILE A 205 -5.71 27.45 2.85
CA ILE A 205 -4.92 26.95 1.72
C ILE A 205 -3.43 27.23 1.95
N ARG A 206 -3.09 28.49 2.28
CA ARG A 206 -1.71 28.91 2.55
C ARG A 206 -1.11 28.14 3.74
N ALA A 207 -1.87 28.01 4.83
CA ALA A 207 -1.43 27.30 6.01
C ALA A 207 -1.19 25.81 5.74
N GLY A 208 -2.10 25.15 5.00
CA GLY A 208 -1.96 23.76 4.57
C GLY A 208 -0.68 23.53 3.75
N ARG A 209 -0.39 24.40 2.78
CA ARG A 209 0.85 24.33 1.97
C ARG A 209 2.12 24.57 2.80
N VAL A 210 2.07 25.47 3.79
CA VAL A 210 3.19 25.68 4.72
C VAL A 210 3.42 24.45 5.59
N GLN A 211 2.34 23.87 6.11
CA GLN A 211 2.39 22.63 6.89
C GLN A 211 2.96 21.48 6.06
N ALA A 212 2.55 21.38 4.78
CA ALA A 212 3.05 20.39 3.84
C ALA A 212 4.56 20.39 3.68
N ARG A 213 5.12 21.58 3.44
CA ARG A 213 6.56 21.76 3.29
C ARG A 213 7.34 21.48 4.58
N ARG A 214 6.75 21.77 5.73
CA ARG A 214 7.40 21.54 7.05
C ARG A 214 7.33 20.10 7.50
N SER A 215 6.35 19.34 7.01
CA SER A 215 6.06 18.01 7.50
C SER A 215 5.77 17.03 6.35
N PRO A 216 6.71 16.89 5.38
CA PRO A 216 6.57 15.94 4.28
C PRO A 216 6.50 14.49 4.81
N TRP A 217 6.18 13.54 3.93
CA TRP A 217 6.06 12.12 4.28
C TRP A 217 7.25 11.56 5.06
N GLU A 218 8.47 11.94 4.69
CA GLU A 218 9.67 11.48 5.41
C GLU A 218 9.72 12.01 6.86
N VAL A 219 9.28 13.25 7.09
CA VAL A 219 9.16 13.79 8.46
C VAL A 219 8.06 13.06 9.23
N GLN A 220 6.92 12.78 8.60
CA GLN A 220 5.85 11.98 9.23
C GLN A 220 6.34 10.60 9.66
N ARG A 221 7.11 9.94 8.79
CA ARG A 221 7.70 8.63 9.03
C ARG A 221 8.69 8.68 10.18
N VAL A 222 9.60 9.64 10.20
CA VAL A 222 10.58 9.82 11.28
C VAL A 222 9.90 10.14 12.62
N ASP A 223 8.87 10.97 12.62
CA ASP A 223 8.07 11.25 13.82
C ASP A 223 7.33 10.01 14.32
N ALA A 224 6.82 9.16 13.43
CA ALA A 224 6.22 7.89 13.78
C ALA A 224 7.23 6.89 14.34
N ALA A 225 8.40 6.79 13.70
CA ALA A 225 9.51 5.94 14.14
C ALA A 225 10.02 6.32 15.54
N ALA A 226 10.01 7.62 15.85
CA ALA A 226 10.37 8.13 17.18
C ALA A 226 9.21 8.08 18.19
N GLY A 227 8.04 7.59 17.82
CA GLY A 227 6.84 7.57 18.68
C GLY A 227 6.23 8.94 18.98
N ARG A 228 6.69 10.01 18.32
CA ARG A 228 6.14 11.37 18.46
C ARG A 228 4.77 11.53 17.79
N ARG A 229 4.50 10.70 16.78
CA ARG A 229 3.22 10.63 16.09
C ARG A 229 2.73 9.20 15.98
N ARG A 230 1.42 8.98 16.11
CA ARG A 230 0.81 7.66 15.98
C ARG A 230 -0.03 7.59 14.73
N PHE A 231 0.09 6.48 14.00
CA PHE A 231 -0.74 6.14 12.86
C PHE A 231 -1.31 4.74 13.08
N ALA A 232 -2.60 4.55 12.79
CA ALA A 232 -3.23 3.24 12.89
C ALA A 232 -2.50 2.23 11.99
N GLY A 233 -2.30 1.01 12.49
CA GLY A 233 -1.64 -0.06 11.72
C GLY A 233 -0.13 0.10 11.52
N VAL A 234 0.51 1.16 12.04
CA VAL A 234 1.96 1.37 11.89
C VAL A 234 2.63 1.57 13.25
N SER A 235 3.43 0.59 13.68
CA SER A 235 4.24 0.69 14.89
C SER A 235 5.47 1.58 14.67
N PRO A 236 6.11 2.11 15.73
CA PRO A 236 7.35 2.85 15.60
C PRO A 236 8.48 2.04 14.92
N ALA A 237 8.62 0.76 15.26
CA ALA A 237 9.60 -0.12 14.63
C ALA A 237 9.32 -0.33 13.13
N ALA A 238 8.04 -0.50 12.77
CA ALA A 238 7.61 -0.59 11.38
C ALA A 238 7.95 0.71 10.61
N ALA A 239 7.62 1.87 11.17
CA ALA A 239 7.92 3.16 10.56
C ALA A 239 9.44 3.40 10.38
N ALA A 240 10.26 2.92 11.33
CA ALA A 240 11.71 3.00 11.24
C ALA A 240 12.27 2.17 10.08
N TRP A 241 11.70 0.99 9.84
CA TRP A 241 12.10 0.06 8.78
C TRP A 241 11.59 0.47 7.38
N MET A 242 10.42 1.09 7.29
CA MET A 242 9.85 1.62 6.06
C MET A 242 10.67 2.79 5.49
N ASP A 243 10.53 3.04 4.19
CA ASP A 243 10.85 4.34 3.58
C ASP A 243 9.57 5.20 3.43
N ALA A 244 9.72 6.44 2.96
CA ALA A 244 8.58 7.36 2.81
C ALA A 244 7.48 6.84 1.87
N GLY A 245 7.86 6.14 0.79
CA GLY A 245 6.94 5.59 -0.20
C GLY A 245 6.01 4.55 0.40
N MET A 246 6.59 3.51 1.01
CA MET A 246 5.87 2.47 1.71
C MET A 246 5.03 3.05 2.86
N PHE A 247 5.64 3.92 3.67
CA PHE A 247 4.96 4.52 4.81
C PHE A 247 3.69 5.28 4.39
N SER A 248 3.77 6.07 3.31
CA SER A 248 2.61 6.83 2.81
C SER A 248 1.45 5.92 2.39
N ARG A 249 1.75 4.83 1.66
CA ARG A 249 0.74 3.86 1.21
C ARG A 249 0.11 3.12 2.38
N TRP A 250 0.90 2.77 3.40
CA TRP A 250 0.39 2.08 4.58
C TRP A 250 -0.51 2.97 5.42
N VAL A 251 -0.12 4.22 5.64
CA VAL A 251 -0.94 5.19 6.40
C VAL A 251 -2.28 5.49 5.72
N LEU A 252 -2.33 5.44 4.39
CA LEU A 252 -3.53 5.73 3.60
C LEU A 252 -4.35 4.49 3.21
N MET A 253 -3.90 3.29 3.55
CA MET A 253 -4.48 2.03 3.07
C MET A 253 -5.95 1.87 3.46
N ASP A 254 -6.27 2.17 4.72
CA ASP A 254 -7.62 2.05 5.27
C ASP A 254 -8.39 3.38 5.22
N ALA A 255 -7.82 4.40 4.57
CA ALA A 255 -8.50 5.67 4.41
C ALA A 255 -9.61 5.54 3.36
N PRO A 256 -10.82 6.05 3.62
CA PRO A 256 -11.83 6.16 2.59
C PRO A 256 -11.33 7.02 1.42
N PRO A 257 -11.72 6.72 0.18
CA PRO A 257 -11.37 7.56 -0.97
C PRO A 257 -11.76 9.01 -0.73
N LEU A 258 -10.86 9.95 -1.06
CA LEU A 258 -11.09 11.38 -0.80
C LEU A 258 -12.38 11.89 -1.45
N SER A 259 -12.72 11.40 -2.65
CA SER A 259 -13.96 11.74 -3.35
C SER A 259 -15.23 11.33 -2.59
N LEU A 260 -15.20 10.19 -1.90
CA LEU A 260 -16.30 9.73 -1.04
C LEU A 260 -16.44 10.65 0.17
N LEU A 261 -15.32 10.99 0.83
CA LEU A 261 -15.33 11.91 1.97
C LEU A 261 -15.82 13.31 1.57
N ARG A 262 -15.43 13.79 0.39
CA ARG A 262 -15.92 15.05 -0.19
C ARG A 262 -17.44 15.05 -0.34
N ALA A 263 -18.00 13.99 -0.93
CA ALA A 263 -19.45 13.83 -1.06
C ALA A 263 -20.18 13.73 0.29
N VAL A 264 -19.64 12.97 1.24
CA VAL A 264 -20.22 12.81 2.58
C VAL A 264 -20.26 14.16 3.32
N VAL A 265 -19.16 14.91 3.31
CA VAL A 265 -19.10 16.23 3.96
C VAL A 265 -20.02 17.22 3.27
N ALA A 266 -20.05 17.26 1.93
CA ALA A 266 -20.93 18.16 1.18
C ALA A 266 -22.42 17.93 1.50
N ALA A 267 -22.84 16.69 1.74
CA ALA A 267 -24.20 16.36 2.15
C ALA A 267 -24.52 16.73 3.61
N ALA A 268 -23.49 16.90 4.44
CA ALA A 268 -23.62 17.04 5.90
C ALA A 268 -23.46 18.48 6.41
N VAL A 269 -23.05 19.44 5.56
CA VAL A 269 -22.81 20.84 5.92
C VAL A 269 -23.62 21.80 5.05
N PRO A 270 -23.80 23.07 5.46
CA PRO A 270 -24.43 24.09 4.62
C PRO A 270 -23.71 24.25 3.26
N ALA A 271 -24.46 24.59 2.20
CA ALA A 271 -23.94 24.60 0.83
C ALA A 271 -22.77 25.59 0.62
N ASP A 272 -22.79 26.74 1.30
CA ASP A 272 -21.69 27.71 1.29
C ASP A 272 -20.43 27.17 1.97
N VAL A 273 -20.60 26.39 3.04
CA VAL A 273 -19.50 25.70 3.74
C VAL A 273 -18.94 24.57 2.89
N ALA A 274 -19.80 23.81 2.21
CA ALA A 274 -19.39 22.75 1.28
C ALA A 274 -18.55 23.33 0.14
N ALA A 275 -19.00 24.44 -0.47
CA ALA A 275 -18.24 25.14 -1.51
C ALA A 275 -16.88 25.63 -1.02
N ALA A 276 -16.79 26.14 0.22
CA ALA A 276 -15.53 26.57 0.81
C ALA A 276 -14.57 25.42 1.13
N VAL A 277 -15.08 24.23 1.51
CA VAL A 277 -14.28 23.01 1.67
C VAL A 277 -13.71 22.58 0.32
N ASP A 278 -14.54 22.56 -0.72
CA ASP A 278 -14.13 22.21 -2.09
C ASP A 278 -13.06 23.18 -2.61
N GLU A 279 -13.24 24.48 -2.44
CA GLU A 279 -12.25 25.49 -2.80
C GLU A 279 -10.92 25.27 -2.06
N ALA A 280 -10.94 24.86 -0.79
CA ALA A 280 -9.74 24.54 -0.04
C ALA A 280 -9.01 23.30 -0.59
N LEU A 281 -9.74 22.23 -0.92
CA LEU A 281 -9.19 20.99 -1.51
C LEU A 281 -8.59 21.24 -2.89
N ASP A 282 -9.31 21.96 -3.75
CA ASP A 282 -8.84 22.38 -5.08
C ASP A 282 -7.60 23.29 -4.94
N GLY A 283 -7.58 24.17 -3.93
CA GLY A 283 -6.43 24.98 -3.55
C GLY A 283 -5.19 24.18 -3.14
N TRP A 284 -5.33 22.92 -2.71
CA TRP A 284 -4.23 22.00 -2.46
C TRP A 284 -3.91 21.09 -3.66
N GLY A 285 -4.65 21.20 -4.76
CA GLY A 285 -4.47 20.37 -5.95
C GLY A 285 -4.91 18.91 -5.73
N LEU A 286 -5.90 18.71 -4.86
CA LEU A 286 -6.45 17.39 -4.55
C LEU A 286 -7.72 17.10 -5.37
N PRO A 287 -8.00 15.83 -5.72
CA PRO A 287 -9.21 15.44 -6.46
C PRO A 287 -10.48 15.54 -5.61
#